data_AF-A0A8H4ERC5-F1
#
_entry.id   AF-A0A8H4ERC5-F1
#
_cell.length_a   1.000
_cell.length_b   1.000
_cell.length_c   1.000
_cell.angle_alpha   90.00
_cell.angle_beta   90.00
_cell.angle_gamma   90.00
#
_symmetry.space_group_name_H-M   'P 1'
#
loop_
_entity.id
_entity.type
_entity.pdbx_description
1 polymer ?
#
loop_
_entity_poly.entity_id
_entity_poly.type
_entity_poly.pdbx_seq_one_letter_code
_entity_poly.pdbx_strand_id
1 'polypeptide(L)'
;MWLKVFFVICQNVPSPQRQQTSALVGIRLDFFGGGNTGPPTNEVCRYTLGTSCLSPIDNSTVFLIEGGTWIITSATTDYYSYTSAVYKFNSKTSQWTTQTINNFNSSFAAHNEIQAVIDNDGKIFIFGGVYYDNLKILFYNDMDILDITTMTWSTQLSLSSSLLMSTILLHYY
;
A
#
# COMPACT_ATOMS: atom_id res chain seq x y z
N MET A 1 24.89 -12.77 -9.59
CA MET A 1 23.57 -12.10 -9.44
C MET A 1 23.72 -10.72 -10.03
N TRP A 2 23.12 -10.46 -11.20
CA TRP A 2 23.26 -9.17 -11.87
C TRP A 2 22.00 -8.34 -11.61
N LEU A 3 22.16 -7.27 -10.84
CA LEU A 3 21.19 -6.19 -10.78
C LEU A 3 21.21 -5.49 -12.15
N LYS A 4 20.29 -5.85 -13.04
CA LYS A 4 20.02 -5.05 -14.24
C LYS A 4 19.11 -3.89 -13.82
N VAL A 5 19.71 -2.79 -13.37
CA VAL A 5 19.03 -1.50 -13.41
C VAL A 5 19.06 -1.04 -14.86
N PHE A 6 17.92 -1.03 -15.55
CA PHE A 6 17.81 -0.35 -16.83
C PHE A 6 17.75 1.16 -16.59
N PHE A 7 18.85 1.85 -16.86
CA PHE A 7 18.84 3.29 -17.13
C PHE A 7 19.69 3.57 -18.37
N VAL A 8 19.20 3.22 -19.57
CA VAL A 8 19.77 3.74 -20.85
C VAL A 8 18.69 3.69 -21.94
N ILE A 9 17.97 4.80 -22.11
CA ILE A 9 17.68 5.57 -23.34
C ILE A 9 16.51 6.51 -23.00
N CYS A 10 16.62 7.80 -23.34
CA CYS A 10 15.65 8.88 -23.07
C CYS A 10 14.21 8.66 -23.59
N GLN A 11 13.85 7.48 -24.08
CA GLN A 11 12.64 7.31 -24.88
C GLN A 11 11.37 6.96 -24.10
N ASN A 12 11.41 6.66 -22.79
CA ASN A 12 10.21 6.44 -21.97
C ASN A 12 10.50 6.54 -20.45
N VAL A 13 11.09 7.65 -20.00
CA VAL A 13 11.26 7.89 -18.55
C VAL A 13 9.92 8.37 -17.97
N PRO A 14 9.37 7.73 -16.92
CA PRO A 14 8.17 8.23 -16.25
C PRO A 14 8.38 9.67 -15.78
N SER A 15 7.32 10.48 -15.82
CA SER A 15 7.39 11.86 -15.35
C SER A 15 7.90 11.95 -13.90
N PRO A 16 8.67 12.98 -13.50
CA PRO A 16 9.27 13.05 -12.16
C PRO A 16 8.25 13.06 -11.02
N GLN A 17 8.08 11.92 -10.33
CA GLN A 17 7.00 11.70 -9.37
C GLN A 17 7.42 11.34 -7.94
N ARG A 18 6.55 11.72 -6.97
CA ARG A 18 6.68 11.35 -5.56
C ARG A 18 5.45 10.58 -5.08
N GLN A 19 5.59 9.88 -3.96
CA GLN A 19 4.50 9.17 -3.26
C GLN A 19 3.92 7.99 -4.06
N GLN A 20 4.65 7.48 -5.05
CA GLN A 20 4.39 6.20 -5.70
C GLN A 20 4.79 5.02 -4.82
N THR A 21 4.29 3.84 -5.18
CA THR A 21 4.79 2.55 -4.70
C THR A 21 5.36 1.74 -5.86
N SER A 22 6.10 0.66 -5.58
CA SER A 22 6.67 -0.21 -6.61
C SER A 22 6.68 -1.67 -6.19
N ALA A 23 6.61 -2.58 -7.17
CA ALA A 23 6.76 -4.01 -6.96
C ALA A 23 7.66 -4.62 -8.04
N LEU A 24 8.45 -5.64 -7.65
CA LEU A 24 9.28 -6.40 -8.58
C LEU A 24 8.56 -7.69 -8.99
N VAL A 25 8.08 -7.76 -10.23
CA VAL A 25 7.44 -8.95 -10.81
C VAL A 25 8.45 -9.70 -11.69
N GLY A 26 8.99 -10.80 -11.15
CA GLY A 26 10.06 -11.55 -11.80
C GLY A 26 11.31 -10.67 -11.97
N ILE A 27 11.52 -10.13 -13.17
CA ILE A 27 12.63 -9.20 -13.49
C ILE A 27 12.16 -7.80 -13.87
N ARG A 28 10.85 -7.52 -13.79
CA ARG A 28 10.26 -6.23 -14.15
C ARG A 28 9.95 -5.45 -12.88
N LEU A 29 10.51 -4.25 -12.76
CA LEU A 29 10.17 -3.32 -11.69
C LEU A 29 9.01 -2.45 -12.17
N ASP A 30 7.85 -2.61 -11.55
CA ASP A 30 6.63 -1.85 -11.87
C ASP A 30 6.43 -0.75 -10.83
N PHE A 31 6.09 0.45 -11.29
CA PHE A 31 5.77 1.60 -10.45
C PHE A 31 4.29 1.92 -10.54
N PHE A 32 3.66 2.24 -9.41
CA PHE A 32 2.23 2.50 -9.32
C PHE A 32 1.95 3.81 -8.60
N GLY A 33 1.05 4.61 -9.19
CA GLY A 33 0.62 5.87 -8.61
C GLY A 33 1.71 6.95 -8.65
N GLY A 34 1.68 7.85 -7.67
CA GLY A 34 2.58 9.00 -7.54
C GLY A 34 2.04 10.27 -8.19
N GLY A 35 2.52 11.43 -7.74
CA GLY A 35 2.06 12.75 -8.21
C GLY A 35 3.11 13.85 -8.10
N ASN A 36 3.03 14.85 -8.99
CA ASN A 36 4.17 15.74 -9.27
C ASN A 36 3.80 17.20 -8.96
N THR A 37 2.67 17.67 -9.52
CA THR A 37 1.97 18.92 -9.20
C THR A 37 0.70 18.96 -10.06
N GLY A 38 -0.48 19.17 -9.47
CA GLY A 38 -1.77 19.32 -10.15
C GLY A 38 -2.33 18.03 -10.82
N PRO A 39 -3.66 17.95 -11.04
CA PRO A 39 -4.25 16.87 -11.81
C PRO A 39 -3.77 16.98 -13.27
N PRO A 40 -3.28 15.89 -13.89
CA PRO A 40 -2.98 15.90 -15.30
C PRO A 40 -4.32 15.82 -16.05
N THR A 41 -4.45 16.55 -17.14
CA THR A 41 -5.73 16.74 -17.85
C THR A 41 -6.35 15.46 -18.41
N ASN A 42 -5.64 14.32 -18.35
CA ASN A 42 -6.01 13.07 -19.01
C ASN A 42 -6.07 11.85 -18.07
N GLU A 43 -5.80 11.99 -16.75
CA GLU A 43 -5.97 10.90 -15.79
C GLU A 43 -7.34 11.00 -15.11
N VAL A 44 -8.03 9.88 -14.92
CA VAL A 44 -9.33 9.83 -14.22
C VAL A 44 -9.13 9.75 -12.71
N CYS A 45 -8.05 9.09 -12.27
CA CYS A 45 -7.69 8.95 -10.88
C CYS A 45 -6.19 8.71 -10.70
N ARG A 46 -5.67 9.02 -9.51
CA ARG A 46 -4.26 8.84 -9.16
C ARG A 46 -4.11 8.30 -7.74
N TYR A 47 -3.48 7.13 -7.62
CA TYR A 47 -3.13 6.49 -6.36
C TYR A 47 -1.84 7.10 -5.76
N THR A 48 -1.81 7.33 -4.46
CA THR A 48 -0.66 7.95 -3.76
C THR A 48 -0.62 7.51 -2.30
N LEU A 49 0.55 7.62 -1.67
CA LEU A 49 0.76 7.47 -0.22
C LEU A 49 0.52 6.06 0.37
N GLY A 50 0.02 5.11 -0.40
CA GLY A 50 -0.08 3.72 0.04
C GLY A 50 1.12 2.89 -0.39
N THR A 51 0.97 1.57 -0.31
CA THR A 51 2.05 0.60 -0.49
C THR A 51 1.65 -0.52 -1.45
N SER A 52 2.62 -1.31 -1.90
CA SER A 52 2.36 -2.47 -2.75
C SER A 52 3.20 -3.69 -2.41
N CYS A 53 2.57 -4.86 -2.56
CA CYS A 53 3.22 -6.16 -2.37
C CYS A 53 2.93 -7.11 -3.54
N LEU A 54 3.94 -7.84 -4.01
CA LEU A 54 3.74 -8.96 -4.93
C LEU A 54 3.24 -10.19 -4.15
N SER A 55 2.18 -10.82 -4.65
CA SER A 55 1.69 -12.09 -4.15
C SER A 55 2.75 -13.19 -4.28
N PRO A 56 3.20 -13.80 -3.17
CA PRO A 56 4.08 -14.96 -3.22
C PRO A 56 3.35 -16.23 -3.69
N ILE A 57 2.01 -16.22 -3.68
CA ILE A 57 1.16 -17.37 -4.02
C ILE A 57 1.20 -17.63 -5.53
N ASP A 58 1.11 -16.58 -6.33
CA ASP A 58 1.01 -16.69 -7.80
C ASP A 58 2.12 -15.98 -8.57
N ASN A 59 2.97 -15.21 -7.88
CA ASN A 59 4.07 -14.41 -8.43
C ASN A 59 3.67 -13.51 -9.61
N SER A 60 2.42 -13.06 -9.64
CA SER A 60 1.89 -12.23 -10.74
C SER A 60 0.85 -11.21 -10.32
N THR A 61 0.23 -11.36 -9.16
CA THR A 61 -0.72 -10.40 -8.62
C THR A 61 0.01 -9.41 -7.73
N VAL A 62 -0.03 -8.12 -8.07
CA VAL A 62 0.43 -7.03 -7.21
C VAL A 62 -0.77 -6.44 -6.47
N PHE A 63 -0.65 -6.33 -5.16
CA PHE A 63 -1.63 -5.66 -4.32
C PHE A 63 -1.21 -4.22 -4.10
N LEU A 64 -2.13 -3.28 -4.29
CA LEU A 64 -2.01 -1.90 -3.80
C LEU A 64 -2.93 -1.76 -2.59
N ILE A 65 -2.39 -1.23 -1.51
CA ILE A 65 -2.98 -1.34 -0.19
C ILE A 65 -2.96 0.02 0.48
N GLU A 66 -4.13 0.43 0.95
CA GLU A 66 -4.35 1.69 1.66
C GLU A 66 -3.82 2.91 0.88
N GLY A 67 -3.52 4.02 1.55
CA GLY A 67 -3.20 5.30 0.92
C GLY A 67 -4.45 6.09 0.51
N GLY A 68 -4.24 6.96 -0.47
CA GLY A 68 -5.28 7.85 -0.96
C GLY A 68 -5.30 7.97 -2.47
N THR A 69 -6.50 8.19 -3.00
CA THR A 69 -6.75 8.34 -4.42
C THR A 69 -7.29 9.74 -4.70
N TRP A 70 -6.59 10.49 -5.55
CA TRP A 70 -7.14 11.68 -6.18
C TRP A 70 -8.17 11.24 -7.22
N ILE A 71 -9.43 11.63 -7.04
CA ILE A 71 -10.50 11.38 -8.00
C ILE A 71 -10.75 12.70 -8.74
N ILE A 72 -10.56 12.67 -10.05
CA ILE A 72 -10.72 13.85 -10.91
C ILE A 72 -12.15 13.79 -11.47
N THR A 73 -12.98 14.75 -11.05
CA THR A 73 -14.39 14.81 -11.46
C THR A 73 -14.62 15.81 -12.59
N SER A 74 -13.73 16.79 -12.73
CA SER A 74 -13.67 17.70 -13.89
C SER A 74 -12.27 18.31 -14.02
N ALA A 75 -12.05 19.11 -15.06
CA ALA A 75 -10.79 19.85 -15.26
C ALA A 75 -10.42 20.81 -14.11
N THR A 76 -11.38 21.17 -13.25
CA THR A 76 -11.19 22.13 -12.15
C THR A 76 -11.62 21.58 -10.78
N THR A 77 -12.09 20.33 -10.71
CA THR A 77 -12.57 19.73 -9.46
C THR A 77 -11.96 18.35 -9.26
N ASP A 78 -11.19 18.25 -8.18
CA ASP A 78 -10.68 17.00 -7.64
C ASP A 78 -11.10 16.87 -6.17
N TYR A 79 -11.14 15.63 -5.70
CA TYR A 79 -11.25 15.33 -4.28
C TYR A 79 -10.32 14.17 -3.94
N TYR A 80 -9.71 14.24 -2.77
CA TYR A 80 -8.81 13.22 -2.29
C TYR A 80 -9.53 12.26 -1.35
N SER A 81 -9.65 11.01 -1.77
CA SER A 81 -10.29 9.96 -0.98
C SER A 81 -9.24 9.12 -0.27
N TYR A 82 -9.21 9.22 1.06
CA TYR A 82 -8.48 8.27 1.92
C TYR A 82 -9.30 6.99 2.04
N THR A 83 -8.73 5.85 1.67
CA THR A 83 -9.46 4.57 1.67
C THR A 83 -8.59 3.44 2.13
N SER A 84 -9.13 2.54 2.95
CA SER A 84 -8.52 1.24 3.27
C SER A 84 -8.75 0.22 2.15
N ALA A 85 -8.81 0.71 0.91
CA ALA A 85 -9.10 -0.11 -0.26
C ALA A 85 -7.90 -0.99 -0.60
N VAL A 86 -8.21 -2.16 -1.17
CA VAL A 86 -7.21 -3.07 -1.72
C VAL A 86 -7.51 -3.29 -3.19
N TYR A 87 -6.55 -2.94 -4.04
CA TYR A 87 -6.62 -3.18 -5.47
C TYR A 87 -5.69 -4.31 -5.86
N LYS A 88 -6.15 -5.20 -6.73
CA LYS A 88 -5.33 -6.26 -7.34
C LYS A 88 -5.00 -5.89 -8.78
N PHE A 89 -3.72 -5.85 -9.09
CA PHE A 89 -3.21 -5.75 -10.45
C PHE A 89 -2.64 -7.09 -10.90
N ASN A 90 -3.20 -7.66 -11.97
CA ASN A 90 -2.65 -8.85 -12.58
C ASN A 90 -1.62 -8.46 -13.63
N SER A 91 -0.34 -8.68 -13.34
CA SER A 91 0.77 -8.35 -14.24
C SER A 91 0.78 -9.14 -15.57
N LYS A 92 0.16 -10.32 -15.62
CA LYS A 92 0.10 -11.14 -16.84
C LYS A 92 -0.92 -10.58 -17.84
N THR A 93 -2.05 -10.08 -17.35
CA THR A 93 -3.15 -9.56 -18.18
C THR A 93 -3.20 -8.03 -18.22
N SER A 94 -2.41 -7.35 -17.39
CA SER A 94 -2.45 -5.90 -17.18
C SER A 94 -3.85 -5.40 -16.80
N GLN A 95 -4.58 -6.18 -15.99
CA GLN A 95 -5.95 -5.86 -15.57
C GLN A 95 -6.02 -5.55 -14.08
N TRP A 96 -6.87 -4.59 -13.74
CA TRP A 96 -7.19 -4.20 -12.38
C TRP A 96 -8.48 -4.86 -11.90
N THR A 97 -8.52 -5.26 -10.64
CA THR A 97 -9.74 -5.71 -9.97
C THR A 97 -9.83 -5.12 -8.57
N THR A 98 -10.98 -4.57 -8.22
CA THR A 98 -11.31 -4.17 -6.85
C THR A 98 -11.69 -5.39 -6.04
N GLN A 99 -11.28 -5.45 -4.79
CA GLN A 99 -11.61 -6.57 -3.91
C GLN A 99 -12.56 -6.15 -2.80
N THR A 100 -13.54 -7.01 -2.52
CA THR A 100 -14.35 -6.89 -1.32
C THR A 100 -13.55 -7.46 -0.15
N ILE A 101 -13.37 -6.66 0.90
CA ILE A 101 -12.76 -7.12 2.14
C ILE A 101 -13.82 -7.79 2.99
N ASN A 102 -13.51 -8.99 3.47
CA ASN A 102 -14.37 -9.73 4.38
C ASN A 102 -14.26 -9.15 5.79
N ASN A 103 -15.40 -8.96 6.47
CA ASN A 103 -15.49 -8.45 7.84
C ASN A 103 -14.83 -7.07 8.06
N PHE A 104 -14.85 -6.22 7.03
CA PHE A 104 -14.34 -4.85 7.14
C PHE A 104 -15.10 -4.07 8.22
N ASN A 105 -14.36 -3.41 9.11
CA ASN A 105 -14.92 -2.54 10.13
C ASN A 105 -14.07 -1.26 10.26
N SER A 106 -14.58 -0.26 10.96
CA SER A 106 -13.98 1.07 11.06
C SER A 106 -12.66 1.14 11.85
N SER A 107 -12.22 0.05 12.48
CA SER A 107 -10.91 -0.01 13.14
C SER A 107 -9.76 -0.09 12.13
N PHE A 108 -10.01 -0.54 10.90
CA PHE A 108 -9.04 -0.57 9.81
C PHE A 108 -9.00 0.78 9.09
N ALA A 109 -8.70 1.84 9.83
CA ALA A 109 -8.66 3.19 9.28
C ALA A 109 -7.62 3.27 8.15
N ALA A 110 -7.85 4.13 7.16
CA ALA A 110 -6.94 4.25 6.03
C ALA A 110 -5.60 4.85 6.49
N HIS A 111 -4.50 4.10 6.39
CA HIS A 111 -3.17 4.63 6.66
C HIS A 111 -2.49 5.12 5.37
N ASN A 112 -1.75 6.21 5.50
CA ASN A 112 -0.96 6.83 4.44
C ASN A 112 0.49 6.93 4.89
N GLU A 113 1.38 7.19 3.94
CA GLU A 113 2.83 7.26 4.18
C GLU A 113 3.35 5.97 4.83
N ILE A 114 2.84 4.84 4.35
CA ILE A 114 3.12 3.52 4.87
C ILE A 114 4.09 2.75 3.99
N GLN A 115 4.71 1.73 4.58
CA GLN A 115 5.40 0.67 3.88
C GLN A 115 4.86 -0.67 4.35
N ALA A 116 4.92 -1.67 3.48
CA ALA A 116 4.47 -3.01 3.80
C ALA A 116 5.53 -4.07 3.49
N VAL A 117 5.42 -5.18 4.20
CA VAL A 117 6.12 -6.43 3.88
C VAL A 117 5.11 -7.57 3.80
N ILE A 118 5.37 -8.55 2.96
CA ILE A 118 4.51 -9.74 2.78
C ILE A 118 5.30 -11.00 3.13
N ASP A 119 4.71 -11.89 3.92
CA ASP A 119 5.27 -13.22 4.19
C ASP A 119 4.89 -14.24 3.11
N ASN A 120 5.49 -15.42 3.14
CA ASN A 120 5.23 -16.49 2.16
C ASN A 120 3.81 -17.07 2.25
N ASP A 121 3.11 -16.85 3.36
CA ASP A 121 1.73 -17.31 3.56
C ASP A 121 0.71 -16.31 3.01
N GLY A 122 1.16 -15.15 2.51
CA GLY A 122 0.30 -14.11 1.97
C GLY A 122 -0.25 -13.14 3.01
N LYS A 123 0.38 -13.03 4.19
CA LYS A 123 0.05 -11.99 5.17
C LYS A 123 0.89 -10.76 4.88
N ILE A 124 0.21 -9.62 4.78
CA ILE A 124 0.82 -8.32 4.54
C ILE A 124 0.79 -7.53 5.83
N PHE A 125 1.95 -7.08 6.27
CA PHE A 125 2.15 -6.36 7.52
C PHE A 125 2.42 -4.89 7.24
N ILE A 126 1.66 -4.01 7.90
CA ILE A 126 1.71 -2.56 7.78
C ILE A 126 1.84 -2.00 9.18
N PHE A 127 2.91 -1.25 9.46
CA PHE A 127 3.12 -0.66 10.77
C PHE A 127 3.01 0.86 10.71
N GLY A 128 2.19 1.41 11.61
CA GLY A 128 2.00 2.84 11.79
C GLY A 128 1.38 3.53 10.58
N GLY A 129 1.96 4.64 10.16
CA GLY A 129 1.41 5.51 9.12
C GLY A 129 0.61 6.66 9.70
N VAL A 130 -0.03 7.41 8.80
CA VAL A 130 -0.75 8.64 9.12
C VAL A 130 -2.12 8.67 8.46
N TYR A 131 -3.12 9.11 9.21
CA TYR A 131 -4.42 9.48 8.66
C TYR A 131 -4.56 10.99 8.69
N TYR A 132 -4.98 11.53 7.54
CA TYR A 132 -5.29 12.94 7.41
C TYR A 132 -6.81 13.11 7.36
N ASP A 133 -7.31 13.97 8.23
CA ASP A 133 -8.65 14.51 8.20
C ASP A 133 -8.52 16.04 8.07
N ASN A 134 -9.54 16.72 7.56
CA ASN A 134 -9.56 18.17 7.42
C ASN A 134 -9.35 18.91 8.77
N LEU A 135 -9.56 18.21 9.89
CA LEU A 135 -9.48 18.75 11.24
C LEU A 135 -8.28 18.22 12.05
N LYS A 136 -7.67 17.10 11.67
CA LYS A 136 -6.64 16.43 12.48
C LYS A 136 -5.69 15.57 11.65
N ILE A 137 -4.47 15.42 12.15
CA ILE A 137 -3.49 14.45 11.68
C ILE A 137 -3.32 13.42 12.80
N LEU A 138 -3.57 12.14 12.49
CA LEU A 138 -3.41 11.04 13.43
C LEU A 138 -2.23 10.16 13.00
N PHE A 139 -1.28 9.97 13.92
CA PHE A 139 -0.16 9.05 13.74
C PHE A 139 -0.48 7.73 14.43
N TYR A 140 -0.27 6.63 13.72
CA TYR A 140 -0.54 5.29 14.19
C TYR A 140 0.76 4.60 14.60
N ASN A 141 0.65 3.69 15.56
CA ASN A 141 1.75 2.88 16.07
C ASN A 141 1.33 1.43 16.31
N ASP A 142 0.22 1.01 15.71
CA ASP A 142 -0.27 -0.35 15.64
C ASP A 142 0.20 -1.04 14.35
N MET A 143 -0.04 -2.34 14.29
CA MET A 143 0.29 -3.20 13.16
C MET A 143 -1.00 -3.73 12.54
N ASP A 144 -1.26 -3.35 11.29
CA ASP A 144 -2.33 -3.95 10.50
C ASP A 144 -1.80 -5.11 9.67
N ILE A 145 -2.61 -6.16 9.59
CA ILE A 145 -2.29 -7.39 8.88
C ILE A 145 -3.44 -7.72 7.93
N LEU A 146 -3.15 -7.73 6.64
CA LEU A 146 -4.05 -8.21 5.59
C LEU A 146 -3.66 -9.63 5.18
N ASP A 147 -4.57 -10.58 5.36
CA ASP A 147 -4.45 -11.92 4.79
C ASP A 147 -5.06 -11.93 3.38
N ILE A 148 -4.23 -12.13 2.35
CA ILE A 148 -4.69 -12.11 0.95
C ILE A 148 -5.41 -13.39 0.51
N THR A 149 -5.29 -14.47 1.29
CA THR A 149 -5.96 -15.75 0.99
C THR A 149 -7.42 -15.69 1.35
N THR A 150 -7.74 -15.03 2.47
CA THR A 150 -9.10 -14.83 2.99
C THR A 150 -9.64 -13.44 2.72
N MET A 151 -8.80 -12.49 2.28
CA MET A 151 -9.13 -11.07 2.14
C MET A 151 -9.69 -10.47 3.44
N THR A 152 -9.04 -10.74 4.56
CA THR A 152 -9.44 -10.26 5.90
C THR A 152 -8.35 -9.42 6.55
N TRP A 153 -8.75 -8.34 7.23
CA TRP A 153 -7.86 -7.52 8.05
C TRP A 153 -7.86 -7.98 9.52
N SER A 154 -6.75 -7.73 10.20
CA SER A 154 -6.64 -7.78 11.65
C SER A 154 -5.64 -6.72 12.14
N THR A 155 -5.90 -6.14 13.31
CA THR A 155 -5.02 -5.12 13.90
C THR A 155 -4.42 -5.65 15.19
N GLN A 156 -3.10 -5.59 15.31
CA GLN A 156 -2.37 -5.84 16.54
C GLN A 156 -1.95 -4.50 17.13
N LEU A 157 -2.55 -4.13 18.26
CA LEU A 157 -2.19 -2.91 18.98
C LEU A 157 -0.77 -3.08 19.54
N SER A 158 0.10 -2.07 19.37
CA SER A 158 1.30 -2.01 20.18
C SER A 158 0.88 -1.80 21.63
N LEU A 159 1.24 -2.76 22.49
CA LEU A 159 1.06 -2.59 23.92
C LEU A 159 1.83 -1.32 24.31
N SER A 160 1.15 -0.33 24.86
CA SER A 160 1.82 0.84 25.42
C SER A 160 2.89 0.34 26.40
N SER A 161 4.06 0.98 26.37
CA SER A 161 5.23 0.63 27.17
C SER A 161 5.04 0.71 28.70
N SER A 162 3.81 0.81 29.20
CA SER A 162 3.47 0.82 30.61
C SER A 162 3.01 -0.53 31.17
N LEU A 163 2.96 -1.63 30.40
CA LEU A 163 2.43 -2.90 30.92
C LEU A 163 3.17 -4.21 30.54
N LEU A 164 4.46 -4.14 30.19
CA LEU A 164 5.32 -5.34 30.08
C LEU A 164 6.66 -5.13 30.80
N MET A 165 6.59 -4.83 32.09
CA MET A 165 7.66 -5.18 33.05
C MET A 165 7.16 -6.32 33.94
N SER A 166 6.83 -7.46 33.35
CA SER A 166 6.87 -8.72 34.07
C SER A 166 7.10 -9.90 33.12
N THR A 167 8.32 -10.42 33.19
CA THR A 167 8.69 -11.82 32.95
C THR A 167 8.61 -12.34 31.51
N ILE A 168 9.67 -12.06 30.73
CA ILE A 168 10.22 -13.08 29.82
C ILE A 168 11.38 -13.74 30.57
N LEU A 169 11.09 -14.88 31.21
CA LEU A 169 12.09 -15.82 31.67
C LEU A 169 12.53 -16.62 30.43
N LEU A 170 13.72 -16.31 29.93
CA LEU A 170 14.40 -17.10 28.91
C LEU A 170 14.46 -18.56 29.37
N HIS A 171 13.85 -19.46 28.61
CA HIS A 171 14.26 -20.87 28.59
C HIS A 171 14.77 -21.17 27.19
N TYR A 172 16.09 -21.05 27.05
CA TYR A 172 16.85 -21.86 26.10
C TYR A 172 16.95 -23.26 26.69
N TYR A 173 16.44 -24.27 25.98
CA TYR A 173 17.10 -25.55 25.70
C TYR A 173 16.51 -26.13 24.42
#